data_AF-A0A382Z3W0-F1
#
_entry.id   AF-A0A382Z3W0-F1
#
_cell.length_a   1.000
_cell.length_b   1.000
_cell.length_c   1.000
_cell.angle_alpha   90.00
_cell.angle_beta   90.00
_cell.angle_gamma   90.00
#
_symmetry.space_group_name_H-M   'P 1'
#
loop_
_entity.id
_entity.type
_entity.pdbx_description
1 polymer ?
#
loop_
_entity_poly.entity_id
_entity_poly.type
_entity_poly.pdbx_seq_one_letter_code
_entity_poly.pdbx_strand_id
1 'polypeptide(L)'
;MLLSSVIALILFTALNIAQQHLEQTALAVNNDRMAPQFVVDPYWPQPLANKWLLGRTIGIAIDERDHLYVVHRDQDSMFMSQELGLDLGRAECCTAAPPILEFDRDGNLINAWGGPGEGYTWPESNHGIEVAPDGNVWIGGNGSGDSHVLVFTRDGNFVREIGIPGEPVDSLSTTSFGRVAEIAIDASAGEAYFADGYGNKRVAVVDVATGVFK
;
A
#
# COMPACT_ATOMS: atom_id res chain seq x y z
N MET A 1 -15.35 15.16 -72.82
CA MET A 1 -15.77 15.75 -71.52
C MET A 1 -16.44 14.71 -70.61
N LEU A 2 -17.49 14.00 -71.05
CA LEU A 2 -18.20 13.00 -70.23
C LEU A 2 -17.32 11.85 -69.68
N LEU A 3 -16.42 11.29 -70.50
CA LEU A 3 -15.56 10.17 -70.08
C LEU A 3 -14.59 10.56 -68.96
N SER A 4 -14.02 11.77 -69.04
CA SER A 4 -13.11 12.33 -68.03
C SER A 4 -13.83 12.55 -66.69
N SER A 5 -15.10 12.99 -66.73
CA SER A 5 -15.92 13.19 -65.53
C SER A 5 -16.29 11.87 -64.84
N VAL A 6 -16.56 10.81 -65.61
CA VAL A 6 -16.85 9.47 -65.06
C VAL A 6 -15.62 8.86 -64.40
N ILE A 7 -14.45 8.97 -65.04
CA ILE A 7 -13.18 8.49 -64.47
C ILE A 7 -12.85 9.23 -63.17
N ALA A 8 -13.02 10.56 -63.14
CA ALA A 8 -12.81 11.35 -61.94
C ALA A 8 -13.73 10.90 -60.79
N LEU A 9 -15.02 10.68 -61.06
CA LEU A 9 -15.97 10.23 -60.04
C LEU A 9 -15.60 8.86 -59.46
N ILE A 10 -15.20 7.92 -60.32
CA ILE A 10 -14.76 6.58 -59.88
C ILE A 10 -13.53 6.69 -58.99
N LEU A 11 -12.53 7.49 -59.39
CA LEU A 11 -11.34 7.75 -58.57
C LEU A 11 -11.70 8.37 -57.21
N PHE A 12 -12.57 9.38 -57.18
CA PHE A 12 -13.00 9.98 -55.92
C PHE A 12 -13.75 8.99 -55.03
N THR A 13 -14.60 8.14 -55.58
CA THR A 13 -15.28 7.10 -54.79
C THR A 13 -14.31 6.05 -54.25
N ALA A 14 -13.34 5.62 -55.08
CA ALA A 14 -12.33 4.66 -54.66
C ALA A 14 -11.40 5.23 -53.58
N LEU A 15 -10.99 6.50 -53.71
CA LEU A 15 -10.22 7.19 -52.67
C LEU A 15 -11.01 7.33 -51.37
N ASN A 16 -12.30 7.68 -51.43
CA ASN A 16 -13.13 7.78 -50.23
C ASN A 16 -13.29 6.43 -49.52
N ILE A 17 -13.52 5.34 -50.28
CA ILE A 17 -13.64 3.99 -49.70
C ILE A 17 -12.30 3.55 -49.08
N ALA A 18 -11.18 3.78 -49.77
CA ALA A 18 -9.86 3.47 -49.25
C ALA A 18 -9.54 4.28 -47.98
N GLN A 19 -9.89 5.57 -47.96
CA GLN A 19 -9.74 6.42 -46.78
C GLN A 19 -10.59 5.92 -45.61
N GLN A 20 -11.86 5.54 -45.84
CA GLN A 20 -12.72 4.98 -44.80
C GLN A 20 -12.16 3.67 -44.20
N HIS A 21 -11.58 2.79 -45.02
CA HIS A 21 -10.95 1.56 -44.51
C HIS A 21 -9.66 1.84 -43.73
N LEU A 22 -8.86 2.81 -44.16
CA LEU A 22 -7.66 3.24 -43.42
C LEU A 22 -8.03 3.89 -42.08
N GLU A 23 -9.07 4.74 -42.04
CA GLU A 23 -9.59 5.35 -40.81
C GLU A 23 -10.17 4.31 -39.84
N GLN A 24 -10.93 3.32 -40.33
CA GLN A 24 -11.42 2.20 -39.50
C GLN A 24 -10.26 1.38 -38.90
N THR A 25 -9.21 1.13 -39.68
CA THR A 25 -8.03 0.40 -39.19
C THR A 25 -7.27 1.22 -38.14
N ALA A 26 -7.14 2.54 -38.33
CA ALA A 26 -6.48 3.43 -37.37
C ALA A 26 -7.24 3.52 -36.04
N LEU A 27 -8.58 3.57 -36.06
CA LEU A 27 -9.40 3.56 -34.84
C LEU A 27 -9.36 2.22 -34.10
N ALA A 28 -9.30 1.10 -34.83
CA ALA A 28 -9.15 -0.23 -34.23
C ALA A 28 -7.74 -0.48 -33.66
N VAL A 29 -6.71 0.20 -34.20
CA VAL A 29 -5.34 0.18 -33.68
C VAL A 29 -5.17 1.16 -32.52
N ASN A 30 -6.03 2.17 -32.40
CA ASN A 30 -6.05 3.07 -31.26
C ASN A 30 -6.71 2.40 -30.04
N ASN A 31 -6.00 1.45 -29.45
CA ASN A 31 -6.23 0.98 -28.09
C ASN A 31 -5.79 2.07 -27.09
N ASP A 32 -6.33 3.29 -27.23
CA ASP A 32 -6.21 4.37 -26.23
C ASP A 32 -6.97 3.92 -24.96
N ARG A 33 -6.40 2.94 -24.24
CA ARG A 33 -6.58 2.83 -22.81
C ARG A 33 -5.91 4.07 -22.23
N MET A 34 -6.63 5.19 -22.27
CA MET A 34 -6.23 6.36 -21.50
C MET A 34 -6.07 5.87 -20.05
N ALA A 35 -4.90 6.13 -19.46
CA ALA A 35 -4.73 5.89 -18.05
C ALA A 35 -5.84 6.64 -17.29
N PRO A 36 -6.42 6.05 -16.22
CA PRO A 36 -7.41 6.75 -15.42
C PRO A 36 -6.89 8.13 -15.01
N GLN A 37 -7.71 9.15 -15.14
CA GLN A 37 -7.40 10.46 -14.57
C GLN A 37 -7.84 10.46 -13.12
N PHE A 38 -6.89 10.68 -12.22
CA PHE A 38 -7.15 10.81 -10.79
C PHE A 38 -7.36 12.29 -10.45
N VAL A 39 -8.39 12.57 -9.65
CA VAL A 39 -8.63 13.89 -9.06
C VAL A 39 -8.51 13.75 -7.55
N VAL A 40 -7.99 14.78 -6.89
CA VAL A 40 -7.90 14.81 -5.44
C VAL A 40 -9.29 14.99 -4.86
N ASP A 41 -9.68 14.15 -3.91
CA ASP A 41 -10.82 14.41 -3.03
C ASP A 41 -10.33 15.17 -1.79
N PRO A 42 -10.66 16.47 -1.63
CA PRO A 42 -10.19 17.26 -0.50
C PRO A 42 -10.97 16.99 0.80
N TYR A 43 -12.04 16.18 0.76
CA TYR A 43 -12.87 15.84 1.92
C TYR A 43 -12.56 14.47 2.50
N TRP A 44 -11.55 13.79 1.95
CA TRP A 44 -11.09 12.48 2.40
C TRP A 44 -9.66 12.59 3.00
N PRO A 45 -9.38 11.97 4.18
CA PRO A 45 -10.33 11.30 5.06
C PRO A 45 -11.17 12.31 5.88
N GLN A 46 -12.23 11.82 6.54
CA GLN A 46 -12.99 12.64 7.48
C GLN A 46 -12.11 13.07 8.68
N PRO A 47 -12.38 14.21 9.32
CA PRO A 47 -11.63 14.64 10.50
C PRO A 47 -11.64 13.57 11.62
N LEU A 48 -10.47 13.28 12.18
CA LEU A 48 -10.35 12.31 13.26
C LEU A 48 -10.99 12.86 14.55
N ALA A 49 -12.02 12.17 15.06
CA ALA A 49 -12.85 12.65 16.17
C ALA A 49 -12.09 12.78 17.52
N ASN A 50 -10.98 12.05 17.70
CA ASN A 50 -10.28 11.92 18.98
C ASN A 50 -9.14 12.92 19.18
N LYS A 51 -9.13 14.05 18.45
CA LYS A 51 -8.01 15.02 18.46
C LYS A 51 -6.67 14.33 18.16
N TRP A 52 -6.70 13.41 17.21
CA TRP A 52 -5.54 12.65 16.79
C TRP A 52 -4.81 13.32 15.64
N LEU A 53 -3.48 13.15 15.65
CA LEU A 53 -2.60 13.53 14.55
C LEU A 53 -1.97 12.29 13.95
N LEU A 54 -1.86 12.28 12.63
CA LEU A 54 -1.04 11.33 11.90
C LEU A 54 0.39 11.82 11.88
N GLY A 55 1.32 10.93 12.19
CA GLY A 55 2.72 11.17 11.91
C GLY A 55 3.03 10.90 10.44
N ARG A 56 4.23 10.41 10.16
CA ARG A 56 4.60 10.01 8.80
C ARG A 56 3.80 8.77 8.39
N THR A 57 2.82 8.98 7.52
CA THR A 57 2.12 7.90 6.81
C THR A 57 3.09 7.26 5.83
N ILE A 58 3.39 5.98 6.04
CA ILE A 58 4.51 5.31 5.37
C ILE A 58 4.07 4.10 4.54
N GLY A 59 2.94 3.50 4.86
CA GLY A 59 2.37 2.39 4.12
C GLY A 59 0.85 2.45 4.10
N ILE A 60 0.26 1.92 3.04
CA ILE A 60 -1.18 1.75 2.89
C ILE A 60 -1.48 0.37 2.30
N ALA A 61 -2.62 -0.21 2.68
CA ALA A 61 -3.13 -1.44 2.10
C ALA A 61 -4.65 -1.36 1.99
N ILE A 62 -5.25 -2.14 1.08
CA ILE A 62 -6.70 -2.19 0.89
C ILE A 62 -7.14 -3.64 1.00
N ASP A 63 -8.22 -3.89 1.73
CA ASP A 63 -8.81 -5.22 1.85
C ASP A 63 -9.99 -5.44 0.89
N GLU A 64 -10.60 -6.62 0.92
CA GLU A 64 -11.72 -6.98 0.03
C GLU A 64 -13.00 -6.17 0.25
N ARG A 65 -13.07 -5.36 1.32
CA ARG A 65 -14.22 -4.52 1.67
C ARG A 65 -14.07 -3.09 1.13
N ASP A 66 -13.02 -2.82 0.35
CA ASP A 66 -12.56 -1.48 -0.01
C ASP A 66 -12.20 -0.64 1.23
N HIS A 67 -11.81 -1.27 2.34
CA HIS A 67 -11.32 -0.55 3.51
C HIS A 67 -9.82 -0.28 3.34
N LEU A 68 -9.43 0.98 3.56
CA LEU A 68 -8.04 1.42 3.54
C LEU A 68 -7.43 1.27 4.93
N TYR A 69 -6.35 0.50 5.02
CA TYR A 69 -5.47 0.48 6.17
C TYR A 69 -4.30 1.43 5.95
N VAL A 70 -3.99 2.22 6.96
CA VAL A 70 -2.84 3.10 7.02
C VAL A 70 -1.94 2.62 8.13
N VAL A 71 -0.65 2.49 7.85
CA VAL A 71 0.39 2.44 8.88
C VAL A 71 1.15 3.76 8.89
N HIS A 72 1.27 4.35 10.07
CA HIS A 72 2.09 5.54 10.29
C HIS A 72 3.03 5.36 11.46
N ARG A 73 3.99 6.28 11.58
CA ARG A 73 4.88 6.36 12.74
C ARG A 73 4.29 7.31 13.77
N ASP A 74 4.23 6.86 15.00
CA ASP A 74 3.57 7.52 16.14
C ASP A 74 4.56 8.04 17.19
N GLN A 75 5.87 7.87 16.98
CA GLN A 75 6.91 8.39 17.87
C GLN A 75 6.91 9.92 17.91
N ASP A 76 7.12 10.51 19.09
CA ASP A 76 7.21 11.97 19.31
C ASP A 76 8.13 12.69 18.31
N SER A 77 9.26 12.06 17.95
CA SER A 77 10.24 12.59 17.00
C SER A 77 9.66 12.81 15.59
N MET A 78 8.57 12.14 15.24
CA MET A 78 7.87 12.28 13.96
C MET A 78 6.95 13.50 13.92
N PHE A 79 6.58 14.02 15.09
CA PHE A 79 5.72 15.18 15.26
C PHE A 79 6.50 16.44 15.61
N MET A 80 7.82 16.49 15.43
CA MET A 80 8.62 17.67 15.82
C MET A 80 8.20 18.99 15.12
N SER A 81 7.44 18.91 14.02
CA SER A 81 6.83 20.06 13.32
C SER A 81 5.32 20.22 13.58
N GLN A 82 4.71 19.31 14.34
CA GLN A 82 3.28 19.17 14.61
C GLN A 82 3.07 19.10 16.13
N GLU A 83 2.35 20.04 16.74
CA GLU A 83 2.29 20.11 18.20
C GLU A 83 1.57 18.91 18.83
N LEU A 84 2.30 18.04 19.56
CA LEU A 84 1.74 17.06 20.51
C LEU A 84 1.29 17.76 21.80
N GLY A 85 0.39 18.73 21.64
CA GLY A 85 0.03 19.64 22.71
C GLY A 85 -0.79 18.98 23.82
N LEU A 86 -1.60 17.96 23.50
CA LEU A 86 -2.48 17.31 24.47
C LEU A 86 -1.68 16.45 25.47
N ASP A 87 -0.78 15.59 24.96
CA ASP A 87 0.01 14.68 25.81
C ASP A 87 1.04 15.42 26.65
N LEU A 88 1.61 16.49 26.10
CA LEU A 88 2.57 17.33 26.81
C LEU A 88 1.90 18.31 27.78
N GLY A 89 0.57 18.39 27.81
CA GLY A 89 -0.19 19.34 28.63
C GLY A 89 0.02 20.81 28.25
N ARG A 90 0.37 21.07 26.99
CA ARG A 90 0.73 22.41 26.48
C ARG A 90 -0.32 23.05 25.56
N ALA A 91 -1.27 22.25 25.04
CA ALA A 91 -2.40 22.76 24.29
C ALA A 91 -3.65 21.89 24.46
N GLU A 92 -4.79 22.40 23.98
CA GLU A 92 -6.10 21.75 24.08
C GLU A 92 -6.30 20.60 23.08
N CYS A 93 -5.31 20.37 22.22
CA CYS A 93 -5.17 19.34 21.19
C CYS A 93 -3.65 19.17 20.94
N CYS A 94 -3.10 18.08 20.47
CA CYS A 94 -3.63 16.82 19.98
C CYS A 94 -2.69 15.70 20.48
N THR A 95 -3.02 14.43 20.29
CA THR A 95 -2.12 13.27 20.56
C THR A 95 -1.87 12.48 19.27
N ALA A 96 -0.85 11.64 19.24
CA ALA A 96 -0.63 10.73 18.13
C ALA A 96 -1.79 9.72 18.03
N ALA A 97 -2.25 9.44 16.81
CA ALA A 97 -3.17 8.32 16.59
C ALA A 97 -2.46 6.97 16.85
N PRO A 98 -3.22 5.89 17.14
CA PRO A 98 -2.67 4.54 17.09
C PRO A 98 -2.01 4.25 15.72
N PRO A 99 -0.89 3.49 15.68
CA PRO A 99 -0.11 3.31 14.46
C PRO A 99 -0.84 2.78 13.24
N ILE A 100 -1.90 1.97 13.46
CA ILE A 100 -2.72 1.37 12.42
C ILE A 100 -4.11 2.00 12.47
N LEU A 101 -4.57 2.47 11.32
CA LEU A 101 -5.88 3.07 11.15
C LEU A 101 -6.59 2.41 9.98
N GLU A 102 -7.87 2.09 10.16
CA GLU A 102 -8.74 1.54 9.13
C GLU A 102 -9.80 2.57 8.78
N PHE A 103 -9.92 2.90 7.49
CA PHE A 103 -10.93 3.78 6.95
C PHE A 103 -11.84 3.04 5.99
N ASP A 104 -13.13 3.37 6.00
CA ASP A 104 -13.99 2.99 4.90
C ASP A 104 -13.75 3.87 3.66
N ARG A 105 -14.45 3.54 2.58
CA ARG A 105 -14.37 4.27 1.31
C ARG A 105 -14.76 5.75 1.41
N ASP A 106 -15.65 6.10 2.33
CA ASP A 106 -16.10 7.48 2.55
C ASP A 106 -15.15 8.27 3.46
N GLY A 107 -14.08 7.62 3.95
CA GLY A 107 -13.06 8.21 4.79
C GLY A 107 -13.43 8.27 6.27
N ASN A 108 -14.47 7.54 6.69
CA ASN A 108 -14.78 7.39 8.10
C ASN A 108 -13.75 6.46 8.75
N LEU A 109 -13.24 6.84 9.92
CA LEU A 109 -12.39 5.96 10.71
C LEU A 109 -13.24 4.82 11.31
N ILE A 110 -12.93 3.58 10.94
CA ILE A 110 -13.62 2.37 11.37
C ILE A 110 -12.92 1.71 12.55
N ASN A 111 -11.59 1.67 12.52
CA ASN A 111 -10.80 1.03 13.58
C ASN A 111 -9.44 1.72 13.74
N ALA A 112 -8.86 1.59 14.93
CA ALA A 112 -7.54 2.12 15.25
C ALA A 112 -6.88 1.26 16.34
N TRP A 113 -5.68 0.76 16.07
CA TRP A 113 -4.95 -0.11 17.01
C TRP A 113 -3.44 -0.09 16.73
N GLY A 114 -2.69 -0.84 17.53
CA GLY A 114 -1.25 -1.07 17.34
C GLY A 114 -0.39 -0.49 18.45
N GLY A 115 0.92 -0.64 18.28
CA GLY A 115 1.93 -0.22 19.24
C GLY A 115 2.50 -1.37 20.08
N PRO A 116 3.48 -1.08 20.95
CA PRO A 116 4.09 -2.04 21.86
C PRO A 116 3.05 -2.77 22.72
N GLY A 117 3.22 -4.08 22.90
CA GLY A 117 2.31 -4.92 23.68
C GLY A 117 2.99 -6.21 24.15
N GLU A 118 2.22 -7.10 24.77
CA GLU A 118 2.71 -8.37 25.27
C GLU A 118 2.72 -9.45 24.17
N GLY A 119 3.79 -10.26 24.12
CA GLY A 119 3.87 -11.43 23.25
C GLY A 119 4.48 -11.18 21.86
N TYR A 120 4.89 -9.96 21.55
CA TYR A 120 5.55 -9.59 20.30
C TYR A 120 6.47 -8.39 20.47
N THR A 121 7.35 -8.16 19.49
CA THR A 121 8.22 -6.98 19.45
C THR A 121 7.65 -5.99 18.46
N TRP A 122 7.09 -4.86 18.92
CA TRP A 122 6.63 -3.84 17.98
C TRP A 122 7.81 -3.23 17.20
N PRO A 123 7.69 -2.97 15.89
CA PRO A 123 8.78 -2.38 15.13
C PRO A 123 9.22 -1.03 15.69
N GLU A 124 10.53 -0.81 15.78
CA GLU A 124 11.10 0.46 16.21
C GLU A 124 10.72 1.58 15.23
N SER A 125 10.52 1.28 13.95
CA SER A 125 10.04 2.26 12.98
C SER A 125 9.17 1.60 11.92
N ASN A 126 7.84 1.72 12.08
CA ASN A 126 6.86 1.17 11.16
C ASN A 126 7.17 1.51 9.69
N HIS A 127 6.87 0.55 8.81
CA HIS A 127 7.07 0.70 7.37
C HIS A 127 6.00 -0.04 6.53
N GLY A 128 6.31 -1.21 5.97
CA GLY A 128 5.38 -1.93 5.08
C GLY A 128 4.14 -2.45 5.81
N ILE A 129 3.00 -2.45 5.11
CA ILE A 129 1.72 -3.02 5.56
C ILE A 129 1.08 -3.77 4.40
N GLU A 130 0.47 -4.93 4.67
CA GLU A 130 -0.35 -5.63 3.70
C GLU A 130 -1.51 -6.34 4.40
N VAL A 131 -2.67 -6.39 3.76
CA VAL A 131 -3.81 -7.17 4.27
C VAL A 131 -3.91 -8.48 3.50
N ALA A 132 -3.72 -9.58 4.21
CA ALA A 132 -3.85 -10.92 3.64
C ALA A 132 -5.33 -11.23 3.31
N PRO A 133 -5.59 -12.20 2.40
CA PRO A 133 -6.96 -12.60 2.02
C PRO A 133 -7.81 -13.16 3.16
N ASP A 134 -7.18 -13.64 4.24
CA ASP A 134 -7.87 -14.09 5.46
C ASP A 134 -8.21 -12.93 6.41
N GLY A 135 -7.88 -11.69 6.01
CA GLY A 135 -8.06 -10.47 6.76
C GLY A 135 -6.94 -10.16 7.74
N ASN A 136 -5.92 -11.01 7.87
CA ASN A 136 -4.81 -10.68 8.74
C ASN A 136 -4.00 -9.50 8.18
N VAL A 137 -3.64 -8.57 9.05
CA VAL A 137 -2.83 -7.39 8.74
C VAL A 137 -1.38 -7.69 9.10
N TRP A 138 -0.51 -7.61 8.10
CA TRP A 138 0.92 -7.87 8.22
C TRP A 138 1.65 -6.55 8.23
N ILE A 139 2.58 -6.35 9.17
CA ILE A 139 3.38 -5.13 9.26
C ILE A 139 4.87 -5.43 9.42
N GLY A 140 5.68 -4.63 8.74
CA GLY A 140 7.13 -4.61 8.88
C GLY A 140 7.63 -3.28 9.44
N GLY A 141 8.94 -3.21 9.63
CA GLY A 141 9.61 -1.99 10.05
C GLY A 141 11.00 -1.84 9.48
N ASN A 142 11.52 -0.61 9.57
CA ASN A 142 12.83 -0.23 9.09
C ASN A 142 13.73 0.43 10.14
N GLY A 143 13.39 0.27 11.41
CA GLY A 143 14.21 0.65 12.55
C GLY A 143 15.46 -0.22 12.69
N SER A 144 16.31 0.15 13.64
CA SER A 144 17.65 -0.41 13.73
C SER A 144 17.65 -1.90 14.02
N GLY A 145 16.74 -2.33 14.91
CA GLY A 145 16.52 -3.72 15.32
C GLY A 145 15.36 -4.42 14.61
N ASP A 146 14.76 -3.82 13.58
CA ASP A 146 13.63 -4.40 12.86
C ASP A 146 14.12 -5.48 11.88
N SER A 147 13.99 -6.73 12.29
CA SER A 147 14.40 -7.93 11.56
C SER A 147 13.31 -9.01 11.54
N HIS A 148 12.06 -8.57 11.72
CA HIS A 148 10.87 -9.38 11.87
C HIS A 148 9.65 -8.68 11.23
N VAL A 149 8.56 -9.43 11.12
CA VAL A 149 7.25 -9.02 10.63
C VAL A 149 6.21 -9.47 11.64
N LEU A 150 5.25 -8.61 11.95
CA LEU A 150 4.12 -8.95 12.82
C LEU A 150 2.86 -9.21 12.01
N VAL A 151 2.05 -10.14 12.48
CA VAL A 151 0.74 -10.46 11.90
C VAL A 151 -0.32 -10.30 12.98
N PHE A 152 -1.37 -9.55 12.63
CA PHE A 152 -2.52 -9.27 13.49
C PHE A 152 -3.81 -9.63 12.76
N THR A 153 -4.87 -9.91 13.52
CA THR A 153 -6.24 -9.88 12.97
C THR A 153 -6.65 -8.44 12.62
N ARG A 154 -7.73 -8.26 11.84
CA ARG A 154 -8.30 -6.93 11.54
C ARG A 154 -8.57 -6.08 12.77
N ASP A 155 -8.97 -6.73 13.85
CA ASP A 155 -9.30 -6.09 15.13
C ASP A 155 -8.07 -5.83 16.02
N GLY A 156 -6.85 -6.05 15.50
CA GLY A 156 -5.61 -5.74 16.20
C GLY A 156 -5.15 -6.79 17.21
N ASN A 157 -5.78 -7.98 17.23
CA ASN A 157 -5.29 -9.09 18.05
C ASN A 157 -4.05 -9.74 17.41
N PHE A 158 -2.99 -9.93 18.21
CA PHE A 158 -1.76 -10.56 17.74
C PHE A 158 -1.98 -12.01 17.31
N VAL A 159 -1.45 -12.38 16.15
CA VAL A 159 -1.50 -13.73 15.59
C VAL A 159 -0.14 -14.41 15.70
N ARG A 160 0.92 -13.77 15.18
CA ARG A 160 2.29 -14.30 15.19
C ARG A 160 3.33 -13.25 14.80
N GLU A 161 4.57 -13.55 15.14
CA GLU A 161 5.78 -12.83 14.74
C GLU A 161 6.61 -13.76 13.83
N ILE A 162 7.05 -13.23 12.70
CA ILE A 162 7.82 -13.95 11.69
C ILE A 162 9.20 -13.30 11.63
N GLY A 163 10.25 -14.08 11.82
CA GLY A 163 11.60 -13.56 11.98
C GLY A 163 12.00 -13.45 13.46
N ILE A 164 13.30 -13.38 13.75
CA ILE A 164 13.81 -13.15 15.10
C ILE A 164 14.18 -11.66 15.24
N PRO A 165 13.48 -10.88 16.09
CA PRO A 165 13.76 -9.45 16.29
C PRO A 165 15.17 -9.18 16.80
N GLY A 166 15.76 -8.06 16.40
CA GLY A 166 17.08 -7.61 16.86
C GLY A 166 18.28 -8.33 16.21
N GLU A 167 18.05 -9.34 15.37
CA GLU A 167 19.13 -10.00 14.63
C GLU A 167 19.88 -9.06 13.67
N PRO A 168 21.20 -9.25 13.48
CA PRO A 168 21.99 -8.47 12.54
C PRO A 168 21.57 -8.73 11.09
N VAL A 169 21.88 -7.76 10.23
CA VAL A 169 21.64 -7.87 8.79
C VAL A 169 22.47 -9.01 8.21
N ASP A 170 21.77 -10.03 7.70
CA ASP A 170 22.34 -11.14 6.92
C ASP A 170 21.40 -11.52 5.78
N SER A 171 21.85 -11.31 4.54
CA SER A 171 21.05 -11.60 3.35
C SER A 171 20.89 -13.09 3.08
N LEU A 172 21.65 -13.96 3.76
CA LEU A 172 21.52 -15.41 3.68
C LEU A 172 20.67 -16.00 4.82
N SER A 173 20.27 -15.21 5.81
CA SER A 173 19.49 -15.71 6.95
C SER A 173 18.12 -16.22 6.50
N THR A 174 17.75 -17.43 6.93
CA THR A 174 16.42 -18.01 6.68
C THR A 174 15.50 -17.91 7.90
N THR A 175 15.88 -17.10 8.88
CA THR A 175 15.15 -16.95 10.15
C THR A 175 14.91 -15.50 10.55
N SER A 176 15.46 -14.53 9.82
CA SER A 176 15.30 -13.09 10.11
C SER A 176 15.38 -12.26 8.84
N PHE A 177 14.81 -11.07 8.92
CA PHE A 177 14.89 -10.03 7.90
C PHE A 177 15.96 -8.99 8.25
N GLY A 178 16.14 -8.00 7.39
CA GLY A 178 17.00 -6.85 7.55
C GLY A 178 16.26 -5.60 7.08
N ARG A 179 15.25 -5.19 7.87
CA ARG A 179 14.41 -4.00 7.70
C ARG A 179 13.48 -4.06 6.48
N VAL A 180 12.33 -4.72 6.68
CA VAL A 180 11.29 -4.93 5.65
C VAL A 180 10.67 -3.61 5.22
N ALA A 181 10.80 -3.29 3.93
CA ALA A 181 10.22 -2.08 3.35
C ALA A 181 8.78 -2.29 2.86
N GLU A 182 8.48 -3.42 2.24
CA GLU A 182 7.16 -3.64 1.64
C GLU A 182 6.80 -5.13 1.66
N ILE A 183 5.50 -5.42 1.66
CA ILE A 183 4.97 -6.77 1.71
C ILE A 183 4.00 -6.94 0.52
N ALA A 184 4.08 -8.07 -0.17
CA ALA A 184 3.11 -8.44 -1.20
C ALA A 184 2.70 -9.90 -0.99
N ILE A 185 1.41 -10.21 -1.06
CA ILE A 185 0.89 -11.56 -0.84
C ILE A 185 0.27 -12.11 -2.13
N ASP A 186 0.80 -13.24 -2.60
CA ASP A 186 0.15 -14.05 -3.63
C ASP A 186 -0.69 -15.13 -2.97
N ALA A 187 -1.99 -14.85 -2.88
CA ALA A 187 -2.99 -15.75 -2.32
C ALA A 187 -3.05 -17.10 -3.05
N SER A 188 -2.82 -17.11 -4.36
CA SER A 188 -2.92 -18.31 -5.18
C SER A 188 -1.73 -19.24 -4.98
N ALA A 189 -0.54 -18.67 -4.72
CA ALA A 189 0.66 -19.41 -4.38
C ALA A 189 0.74 -19.76 -2.87
N GLY A 190 -0.01 -19.04 -2.02
CA GLY A 190 0.14 -19.11 -0.57
C GLY A 190 1.47 -18.53 -0.11
N GLU A 191 1.97 -17.50 -0.78
CA GLU A 191 3.30 -16.91 -0.56
C GLU A 191 3.21 -15.43 -0.23
N ALA A 192 4.01 -14.99 0.74
CA ALA A 192 4.26 -13.58 0.99
C ALA A 192 5.70 -13.25 0.60
N TYR A 193 5.85 -12.15 -0.12
CA TYR A 193 7.10 -11.60 -0.62
C TYR A 193 7.43 -10.33 0.14
N PHE A 194 8.66 -10.24 0.64
CA PHE A 194 9.12 -9.11 1.43
C PHE A 194 10.22 -8.39 0.69
N ALA A 195 10.05 -7.08 0.49
CA ALA A 195 11.13 -6.19 0.08
C ALA A 195 12.09 -5.99 1.28
N ASP A 196 12.92 -7.00 1.51
CA ASP A 196 13.91 -7.06 2.59
C ASP A 196 15.20 -6.31 2.16
N GLY A 197 15.08 -4.98 2.12
CA GLY A 197 15.94 -4.15 1.26
C GLY A 197 16.70 -2.99 1.93
N TYR A 198 16.34 -2.58 3.15
CA TYR A 198 17.05 -1.47 3.80
C TYR A 198 18.44 -1.89 4.31
N GLY A 199 18.54 -3.09 4.87
CA GLY A 199 19.82 -3.71 5.22
C GLY A 199 20.20 -4.81 4.23
N ASN A 200 19.26 -5.73 4.00
CA ASN A 200 19.45 -6.87 3.11
C ASN A 200 19.31 -6.50 1.63
N LYS A 201 19.64 -7.45 0.75
CA LYS A 201 19.61 -7.28 -0.71
C LYS A 201 18.85 -8.42 -1.39
N ARG A 202 17.61 -8.65 -0.97
CA ARG A 202 16.80 -9.77 -1.47
C ARG A 202 15.32 -9.43 -1.47
N VAL A 203 14.57 -10.27 -2.18
CA VAL A 203 13.15 -10.49 -1.89
C VAL A 203 13.08 -11.78 -1.09
N ALA A 204 12.69 -11.70 0.17
CA ALA A 204 12.46 -12.89 0.98
C ALA A 204 11.07 -13.44 0.69
N VAL A 205 10.91 -14.75 0.70
CA VAL A 205 9.61 -15.42 0.50
C VAL A 205 9.30 -16.25 1.72
N VAL A 206 8.08 -16.15 2.22
CA VAL A 206 7.58 -17.04 3.28
C VAL A 206 6.25 -17.65 2.87
N ASP A 207 5.95 -18.81 3.44
CA ASP A 207 4.63 -19.42 3.37
C ASP A 207 3.61 -18.63 4.20
N VAL A 208 2.48 -18.25 3.61
CA VAL A 208 1.46 -17.40 4.26
C VAL A 208 0.79 -18.10 5.44
N ALA A 209 0.64 -19.42 5.42
CA ALA A 209 -0.03 -20.14 6.49
C ALA A 209 0.86 -20.31 7.72
N THR A 210 2.15 -20.54 7.51
CA THR A 210 3.10 -20.95 8.56
C THR A 210 4.13 -19.88 8.93
N GLY A 211 4.39 -18.92 8.06
CA GLY A 211 5.46 -17.93 8.23
C GLY A 211 6.87 -18.49 7.99
N VAL A 212 7.00 -19.73 7.49
CA VAL A 212 8.30 -20.37 7.24
C VAL A 212 8.91 -19.80 5.96
N PHE A 213 10.20 -19.42 6.01
CA PHE A 213 10.98 -18.99 4.84
C PHE A 213 11.10 -20.11 3.79
N LYS A 214 11.06 -19.72 2.52
CA LYS A 214 11.24 -20.62 1.36
C LYS A 214 12.58 -20.41 0.66
#